data_AF-A0A2H0XUJ2-F1
#
_entry.id   AF-A0A2H0XUJ2-F1
#
_cell.length_a   1.000
_cell.length_b   1.000
_cell.length_c   1.000
_cell.angle_alpha   90.00
_cell.angle_beta   90.00
_cell.angle_gamma   90.00
#
_symmetry.space_group_name_H-M   'P 1'
#
loop_
_entity.id
_entity.type
_entity.pdbx_description
1 polymer ?
#
loop_
_entity_poly.entity_id
_entity_poly.type
_entity_poly.pdbx_seq_one_letter_code
_entity_poly.pdbx_strand_id
1 'polypeptide(L)'
;MSDLLKKILYAGIGAAAVTKEKAEEIVEELVKKGEITKDESKKALADVLKSVEKRKGDVEIFVKEEISKGLKKLDIPTREEFDELKKKVEARTKKK
;
A
#
# COMPACT_ATOMS: atom_id res chain seq x y z
N MET A 1 1.94 2.14 -20.35
CA MET A 1 2.37 1.58 -19.04
C MET A 1 2.99 2.65 -18.12
N SER A 2 3.81 3.57 -18.63
CA SER A 2 4.42 4.66 -17.83
C SER A 2 3.40 5.56 -17.10
N ASP A 3 2.26 5.85 -17.73
CA ASP A 3 1.21 6.71 -17.15
C ASP A 3 0.50 6.08 -15.95
N LEU A 4 0.25 4.77 -15.99
CA LEU A 4 -0.36 4.01 -14.89
C LEU A 4 0.56 3.95 -13.68
N LEU A 5 1.85 3.68 -13.91
CA LEU A 5 2.87 3.69 -12.86
C LEU A 5 3.01 5.07 -12.22
N LYS A 6 3.03 6.13 -13.02
CA LYS A 6 3.03 7.51 -12.54
C LYS A 6 1.78 7.81 -11.70
N LYS A 7 0.59 7.46 -12.18
CA LYS A 7 -0.66 7.66 -11.44
C LYS A 7 -0.70 6.90 -10.11
N ILE A 8 -0.22 5.66 -10.09
CA ILE A 8 -0.10 4.86 -8.85
C ILE A 8 0.89 5.51 -7.89
N LEU A 9 2.03 6.01 -8.38
CA LEU A 9 3.00 6.75 -7.57
C LEU A 9 2.43 8.06 -7.02
N TYR A 10 1.78 8.87 -7.85
CA TYR A 10 1.15 10.12 -7.42
C TYR A 10 -0.01 9.89 -6.45
N ALA A 11 -0.81 8.84 -6.66
CA ALA A 11 -1.86 8.45 -5.73
C ALA A 11 -1.28 7.92 -4.42
N GLY A 12 -0.18 7.16 -4.48
CA GLY A 12 0.56 6.69 -3.30
C GLY A 12 1.19 7.83 -2.51
N ILE A 13 1.78 8.82 -3.19
CA ILE A 13 2.30 10.04 -2.58
C ILE A 13 1.16 10.88 -2.00
N GLY A 14 0.05 11.05 -2.73
CA GLY A 14 -1.12 11.78 -2.24
C GLY A 14 -1.76 11.13 -1.02
N ALA A 15 -1.87 9.80 -1.00
CA ALA A 15 -2.37 9.03 0.14
C ALA A 15 -1.38 9.02 1.32
N ALA A 16 -0.07 8.99 1.06
CA ALA A 16 0.96 9.11 2.10
C ALA A 16 1.11 10.55 2.64
N ALA A 17 0.76 11.56 1.83
CA ALA A 17 0.75 12.97 2.21
C ALA A 17 -0.47 13.36 3.05
N VAL A 18 -1.50 12.50 3.12
CA VAL A 18 -2.54 12.60 4.15
C VAL A 18 -1.92 12.22 5.49
N THR A 19 -1.18 13.15 6.08
CA THR A 19 -0.69 13.06 7.45
C THR A 19 -1.81 13.43 8.40
N LYS A 20 -1.63 13.09 9.69
CA LYS A 20 -2.56 13.48 10.75
C LYS A 20 -2.82 15.00 10.74
N GLU A 21 -1.78 15.80 10.53
CA GLU A 21 -1.87 17.27 10.46
C GLU A 21 -2.76 17.74 9.30
N LYS A 22 -2.63 17.12 8.11
CA LYS A 22 -3.46 17.48 6.96
C LYS A 22 -4.93 17.08 7.17
N ALA A 23 -5.17 15.95 7.84
CA ALA A 23 -6.51 15.53 8.22
C ALA A 23 -7.13 16.46 9.27
N GLU A 24 -6.33 16.91 10.26
CA GLU A 24 -6.74 17.90 11.26
C GLU A 24 -7.11 19.24 10.60
N GLU A 25 -6.30 19.72 9.66
CA GLU A 25 -6.55 20.96 8.92
C GLU A 25 -7.88 20.91 8.14
N ILE A 26 -8.15 19.82 7.43
CA ILE A 26 -9.40 19.62 6.68
C ILE A 26 -10.61 19.60 7.63
N VAL A 27 -10.50 18.88 8.75
CA VAL A 27 -11.57 18.82 9.75
C VAL A 27 -11.80 20.20 10.38
N GLU A 28 -10.74 20.96 10.66
CA GLU A 28 -10.85 22.31 11.20
C GLU A 28 -11.51 23.29 10.22
N GLU A 29 -11.23 23.17 8.91
CA GLU A 29 -11.93 23.93 7.87
C GLU A 29 -13.44 23.62 7.83
N LEU A 30 -13.82 22.35 7.97
CA LEU A 30 -15.22 21.95 8.01
C LEU A 30 -15.94 22.48 9.26
N VAL A 31 -15.26 22.56 10.41
CA VAL A 31 -15.78 23.21 11.61
C VAL A 31 -15.93 24.72 11.40
N LYS A 32 -14.95 25.38 10.76
CA LYS A 32 -15.00 26.83 10.46
C LYS A 32 -16.14 27.18 9.49
N LYS A 33 -16.43 26.30 8.54
CA LYS A 33 -17.57 26.43 7.61
C LYS A 33 -18.91 26.12 8.26
N GLY A 34 -18.92 25.61 9.50
CA GLY A 34 -20.13 25.23 10.22
C GLY A 34 -20.75 23.93 9.73
N GLU A 35 -20.05 23.14 8.92
CA GLU A 35 -20.56 21.87 8.38
C GLU A 35 -20.53 20.74 9.42
N ILE A 36 -19.68 20.87 10.44
CA ILE A 36 -19.57 19.95 11.57
C ILE A 36 -19.34 20.71 12.87
N THR A 37 -19.85 20.19 13.97
CA THR A 37 -19.64 20.78 15.29
C THR A 37 -18.25 20.45 15.85
N LYS A 38 -17.79 21.24 16.82
CA LYS A 38 -16.52 20.97 17.53
C LYS A 38 -16.49 19.58 18.18
N ASP A 39 -17.63 19.07 18.63
CA ASP A 39 -17.73 17.74 19.22
C ASP A 39 -17.56 16.63 18.18
N GLU A 40 -18.08 16.84 16.97
CA GLU A 40 -17.98 15.90 15.85
C GLU A 40 -16.60 15.87 15.20
N SER A 41 -15.81 16.94 15.34
CA SER A 41 -14.47 17.07 14.74
C SER A 41 -13.51 15.95 15.15
N LYS A 42 -13.47 15.60 16.44
CA LYS A 42 -12.62 14.52 16.96
C LYS A 42 -13.01 13.16 16.40
N LYS A 43 -14.32 12.93 16.25
CA LYS A 43 -14.87 11.68 15.73
C LYS A 43 -14.58 11.55 14.23
N ALA A 44 -14.80 12.63 13.47
CA ALA A 44 -14.48 12.70 12.05
C ALA A 44 -12.99 12.43 11.78
N LEU A 45 -12.09 13.04 12.56
CA LEU A 45 -10.66 12.80 12.45
C LEU A 45 -10.30 11.33 12.72
N ALA A 46 -10.86 10.74 13.79
CA ALA A 46 -10.63 9.34 14.12
C ALA A 46 -11.13 8.39 13.03
N ASP A 47 -12.31 8.66 12.45
CA ASP A 47 -12.87 7.86 11.36
C ASP A 47 -12.05 7.97 10.07
N VAL A 48 -11.52 9.15 9.74
CA VAL A 48 -10.61 9.36 8.60
C VAL A 48 -9.32 8.55 8.81
N LEU A 49 -8.67 8.68 9.96
CA LEU A 49 -7.42 7.94 10.26
C LEU A 49 -7.64 6.43 10.21
N LYS A 50 -8.72 5.94 10.84
CA LYS A 50 -9.07 4.52 10.85
C LYS A 50 -9.38 3.99 9.44
N SER A 51 -10.04 4.80 8.61
CA SER A 51 -10.32 4.45 7.22
C SER A 51 -9.06 4.39 6.36
N VAL A 52 -8.09 5.28 6.61
CA VAL A 52 -6.78 5.26 5.95
C VAL A 52 -6.00 4.01 6.34
N GLU A 53 -5.93 3.67 7.63
CA GLU A 53 -5.25 2.46 8.10
C GLU A 53 -5.83 1.19 7.47
N LYS A 54 -7.16 1.07 7.45
CA LYS A 54 -7.83 -0.08 6.85
C LYS A 54 -7.52 -0.21 5.35
N ARG A 55 -7.61 0.91 4.60
CA ARG A 55 -7.33 0.93 3.16
C ARG A 55 -5.86 0.66 2.84
N LYS A 56 -4.93 1.00 3.73
CA LYS A 56 -3.49 0.76 3.54
C LYS A 56 -3.18 -0.74 3.45
N GLY A 57 -3.83 -1.56 4.28
CA GLY A 57 -3.69 -3.03 4.26
C GLY A 57 -4.22 -3.64 2.96
N ASP A 58 -5.42 -3.24 2.54
CA ASP A 58 -6.05 -3.73 1.31
C ASP A 58 -5.21 -3.37 0.07
N VAL A 59 -4.66 -2.16 0.03
CA VAL A 59 -3.77 -1.71 -1.05
C VAL A 59 -2.47 -2.50 -1.05
N GLU A 60 -1.87 -2.79 0.11
CA GLU A 60 -0.63 -3.57 0.18
C GLU A 60 -0.83 -4.98 -0.38
N ILE A 61 -1.95 -5.63 -0.04
CA ILE A 61 -2.30 -6.96 -0.56
C ILE A 61 -2.49 -6.91 -2.08
N PHE A 62 -3.28 -5.95 -2.58
CA PHE A 62 -3.53 -5.79 -4.00
C PHE A 62 -2.24 -5.54 -4.79
N VAL A 63 -1.37 -4.67 -4.29
CA VAL A 63 -0.07 -4.37 -4.92
C VAL A 63 0.82 -5.60 -4.94
N LYS A 64 0.91 -6.35 -3.83
CA LYS A 64 1.68 -7.61 -3.77
C LYS A 64 1.17 -8.64 -4.78
N GLU A 65 -0.15 -8.81 -4.88
CA GLU A 65 -0.75 -9.73 -5.85
C GLU A 65 -0.47 -9.32 -7.30
N GLU A 66 -0.66 -8.05 -7.66
CA GLU A 66 -0.43 -7.58 -9.02
C GLU A 66 1.05 -7.66 -9.41
N ILE A 67 1.97 -7.34 -8.49
CA ILE A 67 3.41 -7.55 -8.72
C ILE A 67 3.70 -9.04 -8.90
N SER A 68 3.17 -9.92 -8.04
CA SER A 68 3.37 -11.37 -8.15
C SER A 68 2.86 -11.92 -9.49
N LYS A 69 1.67 -11.51 -9.93
CA LYS A 69 1.11 -11.87 -11.25
C LYS A 69 1.99 -11.35 -12.40
N GLY A 70 2.49 -10.12 -12.29
CA GLY A 70 3.40 -9.53 -13.28
C GLY A 70 4.71 -10.30 -13.40
N LEU A 71 5.33 -10.64 -12.26
CA LEU A 71 6.57 -11.43 -12.22
C LEU A 71 6.37 -12.83 -12.82
N LYS A 72 5.26 -13.50 -12.49
CA LYS A 72 4.90 -14.81 -13.10
C LYS A 72 4.73 -14.72 -14.61
N LYS A 73 4.11 -13.66 -15.14
CA LYS A 73 3.96 -13.44 -16.58
C LYS A 73 5.28 -13.23 -17.32
N LEU A 74 6.33 -12.81 -16.61
CA LEU A 74 7.66 -12.60 -17.16
C LEU A 74 8.57 -13.83 -16.97
N ASP A 75 8.01 -14.97 -16.54
CA ASP A 75 8.75 -16.20 -16.18
C ASP A 75 9.86 -15.93 -15.15
N ILE A 76 9.68 -14.92 -14.27
CA ILE A 76 10.62 -14.63 -13.19
C ILE A 76 10.23 -15.49 -11.98
N PRO A 77 11.09 -16.46 -11.58
CA PRO A 77 10.80 -17.31 -10.43
C PRO A 77 10.84 -16.53 -9.13
N THR A 78 10.05 -16.97 -8.16
CA THR A 78 10.09 -16.42 -6.81
C THR A 78 11.40 -16.78 -6.12
N ARG A 79 11.71 -16.07 -5.04
CA ARG A 79 12.91 -16.37 -4.24
C ARG A 79 12.88 -17.80 -3.68
N GLU A 80 11.71 -18.26 -3.29
CA GLU A 80 11.50 -19.62 -2.75
C GLU A 80 11.77 -20.69 -3.81
N GLU A 81 11.25 -20.50 -5.03
CA GLU A 81 11.49 -21.40 -6.17
C GLU A 81 12.99 -21.46 -6.52
N PHE A 82 13.67 -20.31 -6.47
CA PHE A 82 15.11 -20.23 -6.70
C PHE A 82 15.92 -20.94 -5.60
N ASP A 83 15.57 -20.75 -4.33
CA ASP A 83 16.27 -21.40 -3.21
C ASP A 83 16.03 -22.92 -3.20
N GLU A 84 14.84 -23.38 -3.61
CA GLU A 84 14.57 -24.80 -3.87
C GLU A 84 15.46 -25.37 -4.98
N LEU A 85 15.57 -24.67 -6.11
CA LEU A 85 16.45 -25.05 -7.21
C LEU A 85 17.90 -25.12 -6.74
N LYS A 86 18.36 -24.13 -5.97
CA LYS A 86 19.70 -24.09 -5.40
C LYS A 86 19.98 -25.31 -4.51
N LYS A 87 19.06 -25.67 -3.62
CA LYS A 87 19.17 -26.87 -2.77
C LYS A 87 19.24 -28.16 -3.62
N LYS A 88 18.40 -28.28 -4.65
CA LYS A 88 18.40 -29.43 -5.57
C LYS A 88 19.74 -29.54 -6.32
N VAL A 89 20.30 -28.41 -6.76
CA VAL A 89 21.62 -28.36 -7.42
C VAL A 89 22.72 -28.77 -6.44
N GLU A 90 22.77 -28.20 -5.24
CA GLU A 90 23.78 -28.54 -4.21
C GLU A 90 23.73 -30.02 -3.79
N ALA A 91 22.53 -30.59 -3.67
CA ALA A 91 22.36 -32.02 -3.39
C ALA A 91 22.86 -32.92 -4.52
N ARG A 92 22.81 -32.45 -5.78
CA ARG A 92 23.32 -33.16 -6.95
C ARG A 92 24.84 -33.03 -7.09
N THR A 93 25.43 -31.88 -6.76
CA THR A 93 26.89 -31.68 -6.80
C THR A 93 27.62 -32.34 -5.63
N LYS A 94 27.00 -32.51 -4.46
CA LYS A 94 27.58 -33.28 -3.33
C LYS A 94 27.57 -34.80 -3.50
N LYS A 95 26.88 -35.32 -4.53
CA LYS A 95 26.78 -36.77 -4.82
C LYS A 95 27.81 -37.27 -5.85
N LYS A 96 28.71 -36.41 -6.29
CA LYS A 96 29.92 -36.77 -7.07
C LYS A 96 31.14 -36.54 -6.20
#